data_AF-A0A101IQV1-F1
#
_entry.id   AF-A0A101IQV1-F1
#
_cell.length_a   1.000
_cell.length_b   1.000
_cell.length_c   1.000
_cell.angle_alpha   90.00
_cell.angle_beta   90.00
_cell.angle_gamma   90.00
#
_symmetry.space_group_name_H-M   'P 1'
#
loop_
_entity.id
_entity.type
_entity.pdbx_description
1 polymer ?
#
loop_
_entity_poly.entity_id
_entity_poly.type
_entity_poly.pdbx_seq_one_letter_code
_entity_poly.pdbx_strand_id
1 'polypeptide(L)'
;MRPPAGSGSTPFVDPVRVLANAKRMALDAGVIVDVDWKKESLPLGPPPAKKFSTEHAASLMAEAGLLVTTVAESGPYHYIITAVPGR
;
A
#
# COMPACT_ATOMS: atom_id res chain seq x y z
N MET A 1 17.58 16.77 -5.10
CA MET A 1 17.72 16.42 -3.67
C MET A 1 16.80 15.22 -3.42
N ARG A 2 17.31 14.04 -3.07
CA ARG A 2 16.45 12.90 -2.69
C ARG A 2 15.91 13.14 -1.27
N PRO A 3 14.65 12.82 -0.97
CA PRO A 3 14.16 12.89 0.40
C PRO A 3 14.94 11.90 1.28
N PRO A 4 15.08 12.17 2.59
CA PRO A 4 15.70 11.22 3.51
C PRO A 4 14.89 9.92 3.50
N ALA A 5 15.56 8.78 3.50
CA ALA A 5 14.92 7.47 3.58
C ALA A 5 14.14 7.40 4.90
N GLY A 6 12.82 7.62 4.82
CA GLY A 6 11.90 7.34 5.91
C GLY A 6 12.03 5.86 6.28
N SER A 7 12.04 5.59 7.59
CA SER A 7 12.25 4.27 8.20
C SER A 7 11.53 3.16 7.43
N GLY A 8 12.30 2.44 6.59
CA GLY A 8 11.75 1.54 5.59
C GLY A 8 11.13 0.31 6.23
N SER A 9 9.99 -0.11 5.68
CA SER A 9 9.53 -1.49 5.85
C SER A 9 8.32 -1.86 4.99
N THR A 10 8.62 -2.00 3.71
CA THR A 10 8.10 -3.03 2.82
C THR A 10 9.33 -3.55 2.06
N PRO A 11 9.29 -4.69 1.32
CA PRO A 11 10.46 -5.14 0.55
C PRO A 11 10.85 -4.17 -0.59
N PHE A 12 10.08 -3.11 -0.84
CA PHE A 12 10.28 -2.19 -1.95
C PHE A 12 11.05 -0.95 -1.54
N VAL A 13 12.11 -0.65 -2.29
CA VAL A 13 12.93 0.56 -2.12
C VAL A 13 12.16 1.84 -2.52
N ASP A 14 11.22 1.72 -3.47
CA ASP A 14 10.41 2.82 -3.98
C ASP A 14 8.97 2.32 -4.21
N PRO A 15 8.11 2.35 -3.17
CA PRO A 15 6.75 1.81 -3.25
C PRO A 15 5.86 2.57 -4.25
N VAL A 16 6.04 3.89 -4.38
CA VAL A 16 5.27 4.71 -5.33
C VAL A 16 5.56 4.29 -6.78
N ARG A 17 6.83 4.03 -7.11
CA ARG A 17 7.19 3.53 -8.45
C ARG A 17 6.62 2.14 -8.74
N VAL A 18 6.55 1.26 -7.74
CA VAL A 18 5.91 -0.06 -7.89
C VAL A 18 4.42 0.10 -8.19
N LEU A 19 3.72 0.95 -7.44
CA LEU A 19 2.29 1.23 -7.63
C LEU A 19 2.01 1.91 -8.98
N ALA A 20 2.87 2.83 -9.43
CA ALA A 20 2.75 3.45 -10.75
C ALA A 20 2.92 2.43 -11.89
N ASN A 21 3.83 1.45 -11.72
CA ASN A 21 3.96 0.35 -12.68
C ASN A 21 2.73 -0.57 -12.67
N ALA A 22 2.18 -0.87 -11.49
CA ALA A 22 0.95 -1.64 -11.37
C ALA A 22 -0.23 -0.93 -12.07
N LYS A 23 -0.38 0.39 -11.86
CA LYS A 23 -1.37 1.23 -12.58
C LYS A 23 -1.22 1.08 -14.10
N ARG A 24 0.01 1.18 -14.63
CA ARG A 24 0.28 1.04 -16.07
C ARG A 24 -0.09 -0.35 -16.61
N MET A 25 0.03 -1.40 -15.80
CA MET A 25 -0.28 -2.77 -16.19
C MET A 25 -1.76 -3.11 -16.10
N ALA A 26 -2.51 -2.48 -15.17
CA ALA A 26 -3.90 -2.80 -14.89
C ALA A 26 -4.89 -2.37 -16.01
N LEU A 27 -4.48 -1.47 -16.91
CA LEU A 27 -5.36 -0.82 -17.91
C LEU A 27 -6.57 -0.11 -17.27
N ASP A 28 -7.38 0.60 -18.05
CA ASP A 28 -8.38 1.56 -17.53
C ASP A 28 -9.50 0.95 -16.65
N ALA A 29 -9.72 -0.37 -16.72
CA ALA A 29 -10.75 -1.08 -15.96
C ALA A 29 -10.19 -2.03 -14.88
N GLY A 30 -8.86 -2.06 -14.69
CA GLY A 30 -8.25 -2.93 -13.70
C GLY A 30 -8.41 -2.41 -12.26
N VAL A 31 -8.32 -3.33 -11.30
CA VAL A 31 -8.31 -3.02 -9.87
C VAL A 31 -6.93 -3.36 -9.31
N ILE A 32 -6.35 -2.42 -8.57
CA ILE A 32 -5.13 -2.63 -7.79
C ILE A 32 -5.59 -2.96 -6.36
N VAL A 33 -5.08 -4.06 -5.84
CA VAL A 33 -5.41 -4.55 -4.49
C VAL A 33 -4.12 -4.64 -3.69
N ASP A 34 -4.08 -3.93 -2.57
CA ASP A 34 -3.04 -4.05 -1.55
C ASP A 34 -3.57 -4.86 -0.37
N VAL A 35 -2.85 -5.89 0.03
CA VAL A 35 -3.15 -6.72 1.20
C VAL A 35 -1.88 -6.81 2.02
N ASP A 36 -1.92 -6.23 3.21
CA ASP A 36 -0.76 -6.17 4.08
C ASP A 36 -1.18 -6.29 5.56
N TRP A 37 -0.19 -6.49 6.42
CA TRP A 37 -0.37 -6.66 7.85
C TRP A 37 -0.90 -5.39 8.51
N LYS A 38 -1.86 -5.53 9.42
CA LYS A 38 -2.27 -4.43 10.31
C LYS A 38 -1.07 -3.92 11.11
N LYS A 39 -0.93 -2.60 11.23
CA LYS A 39 0.14 -1.92 11.97
C LYS A 39 -0.05 -1.98 13.48
N GLU A 40 -0.11 -3.19 14.00
CA GLU A 40 -0.24 -3.50 15.41
C GLU A 40 0.67 -4.68 15.79
N SER A 41 0.85 -4.88 17.10
CA SER A 41 1.56 -6.04 17.62
C SER A 41 0.68 -7.27 17.44
N LEU A 42 1.10 -8.18 16.57
CA LEU A 42 0.36 -9.39 16.23
C LEU A 42 1.11 -10.64 16.72
N PRO A 43 0.39 -11.75 16.99
CA PRO A 43 1.02 -13.00 17.41
C PRO A 43 1.91 -13.64 16.33
N LEU A 44 1.84 -13.15 15.08
CA LEU A 44 2.69 -13.56 13.95
C LEU A 44 2.93 -12.40 12.98
N GLY A 45 3.89 -12.59 12.07
CA GLY A 45 4.26 -11.62 11.04
C GLY A 45 5.43 -10.71 11.45
N PRO A 46 5.71 -9.66 10.66
CA PRO A 46 6.80 -8.73 10.96
C PRO A 46 6.50 -7.90 12.23
N PRO A 47 7.52 -7.30 12.87
CA PRO A 47 7.29 -6.37 13.99
C PRO A 47 6.53 -5.10 13.52
N PRO A 48 5.79 -4.40 14.40
CA PRO A 48 4.96 -3.23 14.00
C PRO A 48 5.73 -2.08 13.35
N ALA A 49 6.98 -1.86 13.78
CA ALA A 49 7.88 -0.87 13.16
C ALA A 49 8.18 -1.20 11.70
N LYS A 50 7.92 -2.45 11.28
CA LYS A 50 8.09 -2.93 9.92
C LYS A 50 6.80 -2.94 9.07
N LYS A 51 5.74 -2.26 9.49
CA LYS A 51 4.43 -2.30 8.82
C LYS A 51 3.94 -0.91 8.47
N PHE A 52 3.16 -0.83 7.39
CA PHE A 52 2.44 0.37 7.02
C PHE A 52 1.04 0.39 7.65
N SER A 53 0.59 1.58 8.06
CA SER A 53 -0.82 1.75 8.43
C SER A 53 -1.64 1.89 7.15
N THR A 54 -2.95 1.69 7.26
CA THR A 54 -3.89 1.88 6.16
C THR A 54 -3.81 3.28 5.56
N GLU A 55 -3.61 4.31 6.39
CA GLU A 55 -3.49 5.71 5.94
C GLU A 55 -2.21 5.92 5.13
N HIS A 56 -1.10 5.34 5.59
CA HIS A 56 0.16 5.47 4.89
C HIS A 56 0.14 4.72 3.56
N ALA A 57 -0.34 3.46 3.53
CA ALA A 57 -0.49 2.69 2.30
C ALA A 57 -1.43 3.39 1.31
N ALA A 58 -2.60 3.85 1.75
CA ALA A 58 -3.54 4.61 0.92
C ALA A 58 -2.91 5.90 0.37
N SER A 59 -2.11 6.63 1.16
CA SER A 59 -1.40 7.83 0.69
C SER A 59 -0.40 7.54 -0.42
N LEU A 60 0.34 6.42 -0.34
CA LEU A 60 1.28 6.00 -1.37
C LEU A 60 0.55 5.58 -2.66
N MET A 61 -0.61 4.93 -2.53
CA MET A 61 -1.48 4.61 -3.68
C MET A 61 -1.99 5.89 -4.34
N ALA A 62 -2.46 6.87 -3.57
CA ALA A 62 -2.90 8.16 -4.08
C ALA A 62 -1.76 8.93 -4.78
N GLU A 63 -0.56 8.94 -4.18
CA GLU A 63 0.64 9.55 -4.77
C GLU A 63 1.02 8.91 -6.11
N ALA A 64 0.81 7.59 -6.25
CA ALA A 64 1.00 6.87 -7.51
C ALA A 64 -0.13 7.12 -8.55
N GLY A 65 -1.09 8.00 -8.25
CA GLY A 65 -2.21 8.34 -9.12
C GLY A 65 -3.29 7.26 -9.19
N LEU A 66 -3.43 6.45 -8.15
CA LEU A 66 -4.56 5.53 -7.97
C LEU A 66 -5.66 6.21 -7.17
N LEU A 67 -6.92 5.94 -7.51
CA LEU A 67 -8.08 6.35 -6.73
C LEU A 67 -8.47 5.21 -5.78
N VAL A 68 -8.19 5.39 -4.49
CA VAL A 68 -8.59 4.43 -3.44
C VAL A 68 -10.12 4.38 -3.36
N THR A 69 -10.70 3.19 -3.47
CA THR A 69 -12.15 2.97 -3.46
C THR A 69 -12.63 2.25 -2.20
N THR A 70 -11.77 1.46 -1.54
CA THR A 70 -12.10 0.82 -0.26
C THR A 70 -10.87 0.65 0.60
N VAL A 71 -11.02 0.86 1.90
CA VAL A 71 -10.08 0.45 2.95
C VAL A 71 -10.90 -0.40 3.93
N ALA A 72 -10.50 -1.63 4.16
CA ALA A 72 -11.25 -2.56 5.01
C ALA A 72 -10.34 -3.53 5.76
N GLU A 73 -10.89 -4.11 6.81
CA GLU A 73 -10.29 -5.24 7.51
C GLU A 73 -10.35 -6.50 6.64
N SER A 74 -9.27 -7.30 6.63
CA SER A 74 -9.20 -8.58 5.92
C SER A 74 -8.79 -9.68 6.90
N GLY A 75 -9.80 -10.21 7.60
CA GLY A 75 -9.60 -11.17 8.68
C GLY A 75 -8.88 -10.57 9.90
N PRO A 76 -8.31 -11.41 10.78
CA PRO A 76 -7.79 -10.94 12.06
C PRO A 76 -6.46 -10.17 11.95
N TYR A 77 -5.68 -10.37 10.88
CA TYR A 77 -4.27 -9.92 10.83
C TYR A 77 -3.94 -8.92 9.73
N HIS A 78 -4.79 -8.79 8.71
CA HIS A 78 -4.50 -7.98 7.53
C HIS A 78 -5.58 -6.93 7.32
N TYR A 79 -5.22 -5.89 6.59
CA TYR A 79 -6.18 -5.03 5.91
C TYR A 79 -6.17 -5.34 4.41
N ILE A 80 -7.16 -4.80 3.71
CA ILE A 80 -7.21 -4.76 2.26
C ILE A 80 -7.55 -3.34 1.81
N ILE A 81 -6.81 -2.83 0.84
CA ILE A 81 -7.09 -1.57 0.14
C ILE A 81 -7.32 -1.88 -1.33
N THR A 82 -8.45 -1.45 -1.87
CA THR A 82 -8.71 -1.52 -3.31
C THR A 82 -8.66 -0.12 -3.91
N ALA A 83 -8.10 -0.03 -5.11
CA ALA A 83 -8.04 1.20 -5.87
C ALA A 83 -8.18 0.92 -7.36
N VAL A 84 -8.59 1.94 -8.09
CA VAL A 84 -8.64 1.94 -9.56
C VAL A 84 -7.62 2.94 -10.10
N PRO A 85 -7.16 2.81 -11.36
CA PRO A 85 -6.41 3.87 -12.01
C PRO A 85 -7.15 5.21 -11.94
N GLY A 86 -6.53 6.23 -11.34
CA GLY A 86 -7.04 7.60 -11.43
C GLY A 86 -6.94 8.10 -12.87
N ARG A 87 -7.93 8.93 -13.29
CA ARG A 87 -7.94 9.58 -14.61
C ARG A 87 -6.71 10.46 -14.83
#